data_AF-A0A317ISG0-F1
#
_entry.id   AF-A0A317ISG0-F1
#
_cell.length_a   1.000
_cell.length_b   1.000
_cell.length_c   1.000
_cell.angle_alpha   90.00
_cell.angle_beta   90.00
_cell.angle_gamma   90.00
#
_symmetry.space_group_name_H-M   'P 1'
#
loop_
_entity.id
_entity.type
_entity.pdbx_description
1 polymer ?
#
loop_
_entity_poly.entity_id
_entity_poly.type
_entity_poly.pdbx_seq_one_letter_code
_entity_poly.pdbx_strand_id
1 'polypeptide(L)'
;MAIRVYLDYRNESAKTVEAVKFRFRLEDDQGEHKRNYQASDTHIVPPGESAQERLRREGIPPQAKRMLLRVLQIRFSDQTTWQSTHMPADQSDSTPDGATSPSN
;
A
#
# COMPACT_ATOMS: atom_id res chain seq x y z
N MET A 1 1.01 0.49 24.30
CA MET A 1 -0.08 1.12 23.53
C MET A 1 0.10 0.78 22.06
N ALA A 2 -0.95 0.32 21.37
CA ALA A 2 -0.89 0.12 19.92
C ALA A 2 -1.21 1.44 19.21
N ILE A 3 -0.27 1.98 18.45
CA ILE A 3 -0.47 3.18 17.63
C ILE A 3 -1.34 2.81 16.43
N ARG A 4 -2.40 3.58 16.20
CA ARG A 4 -3.27 3.45 15.02
C ARG A 4 -2.90 4.56 14.03
N VAL A 5 -2.84 4.20 12.75
CA VAL A 5 -2.57 5.16 11.68
C VAL A 5 -3.72 5.08 10.68
N TYR A 6 -4.26 6.25 10.37
CA TYR A 6 -5.31 6.44 9.38
C TYR A 6 -4.73 7.30 8.26
N LEU A 7 -5.15 7.01 7.04
CA LEU A 7 -4.82 7.76 5.84
C LEU A 7 -6.10 8.33 5.25
N ASP A 8 -6.22 9.65 5.25
CA ASP A 8 -7.30 10.35 4.55
C ASP A 8 -6.77 10.84 3.21
N TYR A 9 -7.53 10.61 2.13
CA TYR A 9 -7.18 11.09 0.79
C TYR A 9 -8.42 11.50 0.00
N ARG A 10 -8.22 12.44 -0.94
CA ARG A 10 -9.27 12.96 -1.81
C ARG A 10 -8.95 12.68 -3.27
N ASN A 11 -9.95 12.29 -4.04
CA ASN A 11 -9.81 12.15 -5.49
C ASN A 11 -9.98 13.51 -6.17
N GLU A 12 -8.87 14.13 -6.58
CA GLU A 12 -8.87 15.40 -7.33
C GLU A 12 -8.86 15.19 -8.85
N SER A 13 -8.94 13.95 -9.32
CA SER A 13 -9.00 13.66 -10.75
C SER A 13 -10.42 13.80 -11.31
N ALA A 14 -10.54 13.91 -12.63
CA ALA A 14 -11.83 13.87 -13.32
C ALA A 14 -12.43 12.45 -13.41
N LYS A 15 -11.70 11.42 -12.96
CA LYS A 15 -12.07 10.01 -13.11
C LYS A 15 -12.37 9.40 -11.75
N THR A 16 -13.27 8.43 -11.69
CA THR A 16 -13.46 7.64 -10.47
C THR A 16 -12.21 6.78 -10.23
N VAL A 17 -11.68 6.83 -9.01
CA VAL A 17 -10.62 5.92 -8.56
C VAL A 17 -11.28 4.62 -8.10
N GLU A 18 -10.78 3.47 -8.54
CA GLU A 18 -11.27 2.16 -8.11
C GLU A 18 -10.37 1.49 -7.08
N ALA A 19 -9.07 1.73 -7.19
CA ALA A 19 -8.09 1.13 -6.31
C ALA A 19 -6.86 2.01 -6.20
N VAL A 20 -6.28 2.06 -5.01
CA VAL A 20 -5.02 2.75 -4.74
C VAL A 20 -4.07 1.80 -4.00
N LYS A 21 -2.83 1.75 -4.47
CA LYS A 21 -1.76 0.99 -3.82
C LYS A 21 -0.85 1.95 -3.07
N PHE A 22 -0.88 1.89 -1.74
CA PHE A 22 0.00 2.67 -0.89
C PHE A 22 1.15 1.83 -0.37
N ARG A 23 2.31 2.46 -0.19
CA ARG A 23 3.44 1.88 0.54
C ARG A 23 3.81 2.75 1.73
N PHE A 24 3.98 2.08 2.86
CA PHE A 24 4.50 2.65 4.08
C PHE A 24 5.86 2.06 4.38
N ARG A 25 6.80 2.93 4.72
CA ARG A 25 8.10 2.55 5.23
C ARG A 25 8.31 3.21 6.58
N LEU A 26 8.75 2.42 7.55
CA LEU A 26 9.20 2.91 8.85
C LEU A 26 10.73 2.85 8.90
N GLU A 27 11.34 3.97 9.28
CA GLU A 27 12.79 4.14 9.39
C GLU A 27 13.16 4.65 10.78
N ASP A 28 14.37 4.33 11.23
CA ASP A 28 14.96 4.90 12.44
C ASP A 28 15.70 6.23 12.15
N ASP A 29 16.42 6.75 13.15
CA ASP A 29 17.18 8.00 13.03
C ASP A 29 18.36 7.90 12.05
N GLN A 30 18.82 6.68 11.74
CA GLN A 30 19.91 6.40 10.81
C GLN A 30 19.40 6.17 9.37
N GLY A 31 18.09 6.23 9.16
CA GLY A 31 17.46 5.90 7.89
C GLY A 31 17.44 4.40 7.61
N GLU A 32 17.75 3.57 8.60
CA GLU A 32 17.71 2.12 8.43
C GLU A 32 16.26 1.67 8.35
N HIS A 33 15.98 0.86 7.34
CA HIS A 33 14.66 0.35 7.07
C HIS A 33 14.26 -0.69 8.12
N LYS A 34 13.22 -0.40 8.92
CA LYS A 34 12.74 -1.34 9.94
C LYS A 34 11.58 -2.20 9.46
N ARG A 35 10.65 -1.65 8.66
CA ARG A 35 9.50 -2.42 8.13
C ARG A 35 8.83 -1.75 6.94
N ASN A 36 8.35 -2.56 5.99
CA ASN A 36 7.56 -2.12 4.83
C ASN A 36 6.14 -2.68 4.94
N TYR A 37 5.16 -1.86 4.56
CA TYR A 37 3.78 -2.27 4.42
C TYR A 37 3.25 -1.86 3.06
N GLN A 38 2.47 -2.74 2.45
CA GLN A 38 1.70 -2.43 1.26
C GLN A 38 0.24 -2.60 1.64
N ALA A 39 -0.53 -1.52 1.52
CA ALA A 39 -1.98 -1.59 1.60
C ALA A 39 -2.48 -1.64 0.16
N SER A 40 -3.17 -2.73 -0.17
CA SER A 40 -3.93 -2.85 -1.41
C SER A 40 -5.34 -2.44 -1.04
N ASP A 41 -5.83 -1.32 -1.56
CA ASP A 41 -7.19 -0.92 -1.24
C ASP A 41 -8.05 -0.72 -2.47
N THR A 42 -9.30 -1.15 -2.33
CA THR A 42 -10.30 -1.37 -3.39
C THR A 42 -11.51 -0.44 -3.17
N HIS A 43 -11.25 0.78 -2.70
CA HIS A 43 -12.30 1.76 -2.49
C HIS A 43 -12.56 2.54 -3.77
N ILE A 44 -13.82 2.49 -4.20
CA ILE A 44 -14.32 3.32 -5.30
C ILE A 44 -14.49 4.74 -4.74
N VAL A 45 -13.66 5.68 -5.20
CA VAL A 45 -13.69 7.09 -4.79
C VAL A 45 -14.06 7.95 -6.00
N PRO A 46 -15.29 8.49 -6.08
CA PRO A 46 -15.71 9.38 -7.15
C PRO A 46 -14.90 10.69 -7.20
N PRO A 47 -14.93 11.43 -8.32
CA PRO A 47 -14.32 12.76 -8.41
C PRO A 47 -14.82 13.70 -7.32
N GLY A 48 -13.90 14.38 -6.64
CA GLY A 48 -14.20 15.35 -5.58
C GLY A 48 -14.48 14.74 -4.20
N GLU A 49 -14.63 13.42 -4.10
CA GLU A 49 -14.90 12.71 -2.85
C GLU A 49 -13.62 12.30 -2.12
N SER A 50 -13.77 12.02 -0.83
CA SER A 50 -12.69 11.56 0.05
C SER A 50 -12.91 10.14 0.52
N ALA A 51 -11.81 9.43 0.77
CA ALA A 51 -11.80 8.14 1.43
C ALA A 51 -10.81 8.15 2.59
N GLN A 52 -11.09 7.30 3.57
CA GLN A 52 -10.21 7.05 4.70
C GLN A 52 -9.83 5.57 4.67
N GLU A 53 -8.53 5.30 4.81
CA GLU A 53 -8.03 3.95 4.96
C GLU A 53 -7.28 3.78 6.29
N ARG A 54 -7.56 2.67 6.98
CA ARG A 54 -6.86 2.34 8.21
C ARG A 54 -5.69 1.42 7.90
N LEU A 55 -4.50 2.00 7.94
CA LEU A 55 -3.27 1.35 7.50
C LEU A 55 -2.87 0.12 8.30
N ARG A 56 -3.25 0.01 9.59
CA ARG A 56 -2.89 -1.15 10.44
C ARG A 56 -3.80 -1.43 11.64
N ARG A 57 -3.79 -2.71 12.04
CA ARG A 57 -4.21 -3.23 13.35
C ARG A 57 -3.04 -3.50 14.32
N GLU A 58 -1.80 -3.63 13.83
CA GLU A 58 -0.58 -3.84 14.62
C GLU A 58 0.26 -2.55 14.75
N GLY A 59 0.79 -2.28 15.95
CA GLY A 59 1.43 -1.00 16.29
C GLY A 59 2.76 -0.68 15.58
N ILE A 60 3.18 0.59 15.69
CA ILE A 60 4.47 1.11 15.23
C ILE A 60 5.58 0.67 16.20
N PRO A 61 6.72 0.11 15.73
CA PRO A 61 7.84 -0.22 16.58
C PRO A 61 8.39 1.01 17.32
N PRO A 62 8.80 0.92 18.60
CA PRO A 62 9.34 2.07 19.35
C PRO A 62 10.58 2.71 18.73
N GLN A 63 11.32 1.93 17.94
CA GLN A 63 12.54 2.35 17.24
C GLN A 63 12.26 3.12 15.94
N ALA A 64 11.02 3.09 15.44
CA ALA A 64 10.66 3.86 14.26
C ALA A 64 10.56 5.35 14.63
N LYS A 65 11.26 6.17 13.86
CA LYS A 65 11.39 7.63 14.07
C LYS A 65 10.82 8.40 12.91
N ARG A 66 10.77 7.79 11.73
CA ARG A 66 10.22 8.36 10.50
C ARG A 66 9.23 7.39 9.88
N MET A 67 8.15 7.96 9.34
CA MET A 67 7.16 7.25 8.55
C MET A 67 7.12 7.89 7.17
N LEU A 68 7.39 7.09 6.14
CA LEU A 68 7.35 7.52 4.76
C LEU A 68 6.15 6.86 4.08
N LEU A 69 5.30 7.68 3.48
CA LEU A 69 4.14 7.27 2.70
C LEU A 69 4.41 7.52 1.22
N ARG A 70 4.09 6.55 0.36
CA ARG A 70 4.10 6.69 -1.09
C ARG A 70 2.83 6.12 -1.71
N VAL A 71 2.32 6.78 -2.73
CA VAL A 71 1.33 6.22 -3.67
C VAL A 71 2.10 5.51 -4.78
N LEU A 72 1.88 4.22 -4.96
CA LEU A 72 2.57 3.41 -5.97
C LEU A 72 1.77 3.31 -7.26
N GLN A 73 0.46 3.10 -7.13
CA GLN A 73 -0.43 2.88 -8.27
C GLN A 73 -1.83 3.39 -7.96
N ILE A 74 -2.51 3.94 -8.96
CA ILE A 74 -3.93 4.29 -8.93
C ILE A 74 -4.60 3.63 -10.15
N ARG A 75 -5.65 2.85 -9.94
CA ARG A 75 -6.51 2.32 -11.00
C ARG A 75 -7.78 3.17 -11.09
N PHE A 76 -8.14 3.60 -12.28
CA PHE A 76 -9.33 4.40 -12.55
C PHE A 76 -10.45 3.54 -13.16
N SER A 77 -11.68 4.05 -13.14
CA SER A 77 -12.88 3.37 -13.64
C SER A 77 -12.90 3.12 -15.14
N ASP A 78 -12.07 3.83 -15.91
CA ASP A 78 -11.88 3.63 -17.34
C ASP A 78 -10.78 2.58 -17.64
N GLN A 79 -10.39 1.79 -16.62
CA GLN A 79 -9.32 0.80 -16.67
C GLN A 79 -7.92 1.38 -16.89
N THR A 80 -7.77 2.71 -16.98
CA THR A 80 -6.45 3.33 -17.01
C THR A 80 -5.77 3.23 -15.66
N THR A 81 -4.44 3.16 -15.67
CA THR A 81 -3.63 3.03 -14.47
C THR A 81 -2.54 4.08 -14.48
N TRP A 82 -2.40 4.81 -13.37
CA TRP A 82 -1.24 5.65 -13.10
C TRP A 82 -0.28 4.90 -12.17
N GLN A 83 1.02 4.99 -12.43
CA GLN A 83 2.07 4.37 -11.62
C GLN A 83 3.13 5.41 -11.25
N SER A 84 3.61 5.35 -10.02
CA SER A 84 4.76 6.14 -9.55
C SER A 84 6.07 5.58 -10.12
N THR A 85 7.06 6.44 -10.31
CA THR A 85 8.45 6.07 -10.65
C THR A 85 9.11 5.15 -9.59
N HIS A 86 8.55 5.07 -8.38
CA HIS A 86 9.02 4.21 -7.30
C HIS A 86 8.23 2.90 -7.15
N MET A 87 7.35 2.60 -8.11
CA MET A 87 6.76 1.28 -8.28
C MET A 87 7.88 0.27 -8.56
N PRO A 88 8.10 -0.75 -7.72
CA PRO A 88 9.01 -1.82 -8.08
C PRO A 88 8.44 -2.57 -9.28
N ALA A 89 9.29 -2.87 -10.26
CA ALA A 89 9.02 -3.96 -11.18
C ALA A 89 8.95 -5.26 -10.35
N ASP A 90 7.90 -6.04 -10.53
CA ASP A 90 7.66 -7.36 -9.93
C ASP A 90 7.46 -7.47 -8.41
N GLN A 91 6.18 -7.63 -8.03
CA GLN A 91 5.79 -8.79 -7.21
C GLN A 91 4.69 -9.52 -7.97
N SER A 92 5.11 -10.20 -9.03
CA SER A 92 4.36 -11.23 -9.72
C SER A 92 4.16 -12.42 -8.77
N ASP A 93 2.95 -12.97 -8.80
CA ASP A 93 2.51 -14.27 -8.29
C ASP A 93 3.25 -14.90 -7.10
N SER A 94 2.59 -14.91 -5.95
CA SER A 94 2.73 -16.02 -5.02
C SER A 94 2.01 -17.24 -5.61
N THR A 95 2.70 -18.02 -6.44
CA THR A 95 2.24 -19.36 -6.83
C THR A 95 2.06 -20.19 -5.55
N PRO A 96 0.88 -20.77 -5.27
CA PRO A 96 0.69 -21.62 -4.10
C PRO A 96 1.40 -22.97 -4.30
N ASP A 97 1.89 -23.50 -3.19
CA ASP A 97 2.65 -24.74 -3.02
C ASP A 97 2.17 -25.93 -3.89
N GLY A 98 3.11 -26.47 -4.66
CA GLY A 98 3.03 -27.80 -5.25
C GLY A 98 4.24 -28.62 -4.85
N ALA A 99 4.38 -28.91 -3.55
CA ALA A 99 5.35 -29.87 -3.05
C ALA A 99 4.97 -31.27 -3.56
N THR A 100 5.62 -31.72 -4.64
CA THR A 100 5.54 -33.09 -5.11
C THR A 100 6.19 -34.01 -4.08
N SER A 101 5.38 -34.83 -3.42
CA SER A 101 5.86 -36.00 -2.65
C SER A 101 6.74 -36.89 -3.55
N PRO A 102 7.92 -37.35 -3.09
CA PRO A 102 8.57 -38.47 -3.76
C PRO A 102 7.85 -39.75 -3.37
N SER A 103 7.44 -40.54 -4.36
CA SER A 103 7.02 -41.93 -4.18
C SER A 103 7.73 -42.80 -5.22
N ASN A 104 8.32 -43.87 -4.68
CA ASN A 104 9.12 -44.96 -5.26
C ASN A 104 10.55 -44.64 -5.72
#